data_AF-A0A1Q4G6B6-F1
#
_entry.id   AF-A0A1Q4G6B6-F1
#
_cell.length_a   1.000
_cell.length_b   1.000
_cell.length_c   1.000
_cell.angle_alpha   90.00
_cell.angle_beta   90.00
_cell.angle_gamma   90.00
#
_symmetry.space_group_name_H-M   'P 1'
#
loop_
_entity.id
_entity.type
_entity.pdbx_description
1 polymer ?
#
loop_
_entity_poly.entity_id
_entity_poly.type
_entity_poly.pdbx_seq_one_letter_code
_entity_poly.pdbx_strand_id
1 'polypeptide(L)'
;MKVIYSILILLTIGCNDSNRCETTKQYAESFEANVVLLKEPKIKYQDFILIGVDPSTKRDTVQSLPGRWFYHVIPFCDIGDTIVKRKGVPIIEVHKTKKMFDTTRIDVELNCIDYFINGKTIEQWNEFEESYGNNIYSK
;
A
#
# COMPACT_ATOMS: atom_id res chain seq x y z
N MET A 1 -6.29 54.54 -32.38
CA MET A 1 -6.78 54.31 -31.00
C MET A 1 -7.43 52.94 -30.92
N LYS A 2 -7.15 52.19 -29.84
CA LYS A 2 -7.69 50.87 -29.43
C LYS A 2 -7.17 49.72 -30.29
N VAL A 3 -6.05 49.02 -30.01
CA VAL A 3 -5.64 48.24 -28.82
C VAL A 3 -6.81 47.58 -28.10
N ILE A 4 -6.61 46.31 -27.73
CA ILE A 4 -7.48 45.44 -26.92
C ILE A 4 -8.68 44.95 -27.76
N TYR A 5 -8.91 43.67 -28.05
CA TYR A 5 -8.85 42.47 -27.23
C TYR A 5 -8.68 41.25 -28.15
N SER A 6 -7.79 40.32 -27.82
CA SER A 6 -8.11 38.87 -27.75
C SER A 6 -6.87 38.08 -27.34
N ILE A 7 -6.26 38.46 -26.20
CA ILE A 7 -5.49 37.51 -25.41
C ILE A 7 -6.54 36.76 -24.58
N LEU A 8 -7.19 35.78 -25.21
CA LEU A 8 -8.10 34.87 -24.52
C LEU A 8 -7.99 33.46 -25.10
N ILE A 9 -6.75 33.06 -25.39
CA ILE A 9 -6.38 31.67 -25.73
C ILE A 9 -5.23 31.25 -24.78
N LEU A 10 -5.44 31.42 -23.48
CA LEU A 10 -4.47 31.03 -22.45
C LEU A 10 -5.14 30.46 -21.20
N LEU A 11 -6.27 29.78 -21.40
CA LEU A 11 -6.94 28.98 -20.37
C LEU A 11 -7.33 27.61 -20.91
N THR A 12 -6.44 26.95 -21.66
CA THR A 12 -6.39 25.49 -21.65
C THR A 12 -5.56 25.06 -20.44
N ILE A 13 -6.08 25.34 -19.23
CA ILE A 13 -5.57 24.71 -18.02
C ILE A 13 -5.83 23.22 -18.21
N GLY A 14 -4.76 22.44 -18.21
CA GLY A 14 -4.77 21.02 -18.52
C GLY A 14 -5.86 20.28 -17.75
N CYS A 15 -6.85 19.77 -18.48
CA CYS A 15 -7.76 18.74 -17.99
C CYS A 15 -7.01 17.41 -18.02
N ASN A 16 -6.15 17.15 -17.04
CA ASN A 16 -5.69 15.80 -16.76
C ASN A 16 -5.43 15.65 -15.25
N ASP A 17 -5.78 14.49 -14.71
CA ASP A 17 -5.41 13.94 -13.38
C ASP A 17 -6.19 14.25 -12.09
N SER A 18 -6.93 15.36 -11.91
CA SER A 18 -7.59 15.61 -10.61
C SER A 18 -8.60 14.51 -10.22
N ASN A 19 -9.35 13.99 -11.20
CA ASN A 19 -10.34 12.94 -10.98
C ASN A 19 -9.70 11.56 -10.68
N ARG A 20 -8.51 11.28 -11.23
CA ARG A 20 -7.80 10.01 -11.01
C ARG A 20 -7.20 9.94 -9.61
N CYS A 21 -6.56 11.02 -9.17
CA CYS A 21 -6.00 11.13 -7.83
C CYS A 21 -7.10 10.94 -6.76
N GLU A 22 -8.23 11.63 -6.93
CA GLU A 22 -9.36 11.49 -6.01
C GLU A 22 -9.92 10.07 -5.99
N THR A 23 -10.06 9.41 -7.16
CA THR A 23 -10.51 8.01 -7.24
C THR A 23 -9.53 7.07 -6.54
N THR A 24 -8.22 7.24 -6.74
CA THR A 24 -7.19 6.41 -6.08
C THR A 24 -7.22 6.60 -4.57
N LYS A 25 -7.34 7.85 -4.10
CA LYS A 25 -7.46 8.17 -2.68
C LYS A 25 -8.70 7.52 -2.06
N GLN A 26 -9.87 7.70 -2.68
CA GLN A 26 -11.12 7.09 -2.22
C GLN A 26 -11.02 5.56 -2.16
N TYR A 27 -10.40 4.95 -3.17
CA TYR A 27 -10.12 3.52 -3.17
C TYR A 27 -9.23 3.12 -1.98
N ALA A 28 -8.09 3.77 -1.78
CA ALA A 28 -7.15 3.47 -0.70
C ALA A 28 -7.79 3.64 0.70
N GLU A 29 -8.69 4.60 0.85
CA GLU A 29 -9.35 4.93 2.13
C GLU A 29 -10.55 4.01 2.45
N SER A 30 -11.12 3.32 1.46
CA SER A 30 -12.39 2.61 1.60
C SER A 30 -12.34 1.28 2.36
N PHE A 31 -11.18 0.62 2.41
CA PHE A 31 -11.03 -0.71 2.99
C PHE A 31 -10.49 -0.70 4.41
N GLU A 32 -10.81 -1.74 5.16
CA GLU A 32 -10.30 -2.03 6.50
C GLU A 32 -9.91 -3.50 6.62
N ALA A 33 -8.89 -3.77 7.43
CA ALA A 33 -8.45 -5.11 7.78
C ALA A 33 -7.74 -5.09 9.14
N ASN A 34 -7.90 -6.15 9.91
CA ASN A 34 -7.14 -6.36 11.14
C ASN A 34 -7.08 -7.86 11.40
N VAL A 35 -6.04 -8.52 10.88
CA VAL A 35 -5.97 -9.98 10.83
C VAL A 35 -4.58 -10.45 11.23
N VAL A 36 -4.50 -11.30 12.24
CA VAL A 36 -3.30 -12.09 12.57
C VAL A 36 -3.28 -13.30 11.63
N LEU A 37 -2.26 -13.42 10.79
CA LEU A 37 -2.19 -14.43 9.75
C LEU A 37 -2.02 -15.83 10.34
N LEU A 38 -2.94 -16.74 10.01
CA LEU A 38 -2.80 -18.17 10.27
C LEU A 38 -2.32 -18.94 9.03
N LYS A 39 -2.48 -18.34 7.84
CA LYS A 39 -2.02 -18.86 6.57
C LYS A 39 -1.45 -17.72 5.73
N GLU A 40 -0.59 -18.06 4.79
CA GLU A 40 -0.13 -17.12 3.76
C GLU A 40 -1.34 -16.51 3.02
N PRO A 41 -1.31 -15.20 2.74
CA PRO A 41 -2.33 -14.56 1.91
C PRO A 41 -2.44 -15.21 0.54
N LYS A 42 -3.65 -15.27 0.00
CA LYS A 42 -3.91 -15.89 -1.31
C LYS A 42 -4.53 -14.91 -2.27
N ILE A 43 -4.17 -15.03 -3.54
CA ILE A 43 -4.83 -14.30 -4.63
C ILE A 43 -5.82 -15.25 -5.28
N LYS A 44 -7.07 -14.80 -5.39
CA LYS A 44 -8.11 -15.51 -6.14
C LYS A 44 -8.81 -14.52 -7.05
N TYR A 45 -8.58 -14.65 -8.36
CA TYR A 45 -9.02 -13.65 -9.35
C TYR A 45 -8.47 -12.26 -9.03
N GLN A 46 -9.33 -11.31 -8.69
CA GLN A 46 -8.98 -9.94 -8.32
C GLN A 46 -8.96 -9.73 -6.80
N ASP A 47 -9.21 -10.78 -6.03
CA ASP A 47 -9.31 -10.69 -4.57
C ASP A 47 -8.00 -11.14 -3.91
N PHE A 48 -7.65 -10.43 -2.85
CA PHE A 48 -6.61 -10.75 -1.89
C PHE A 48 -7.27 -11.27 -0.62
N ILE A 49 -7.02 -12.54 -0.32
CA ILE A 49 -7.68 -13.28 0.75
C ILE A 49 -6.74 -13.39 1.94
N LEU A 50 -7.18 -12.85 3.08
CA LEU A 50 -6.55 -13.03 4.38
C LEU A 50 -7.28 -14.12 5.15
N ILE A 51 -6.52 -15.06 5.72
CA ILE A 51 -7.05 -16.14 6.55
C ILE A 51 -6.29 -16.12 7.87
N GLY A 52 -7.03 -15.87 8.95
CA GLY A 52 -6.38 -15.59 10.23
C GLY A 52 -7.34 -15.48 11.40
N VAL A 53 -6.89 -14.79 12.44
CA VAL A 53 -7.68 -14.47 13.63
C VAL A 53 -7.88 -12.96 13.72
N ASP A 54 -9.09 -12.52 13.99
CA ASP A 54 -9.35 -11.14 14.39
C ASP A 54 -8.83 -10.93 15.82
N PRO A 55 -7.83 -10.05 16.02
CA PRO A 55 -7.21 -9.88 17.33
C PRO A 55 -8.14 -9.26 18.38
N SER A 56 -9.23 -8.60 17.98
CA SER A 56 -10.21 -8.00 18.90
C SER A 56 -11.20 -9.04 19.43
N THR A 57 -11.70 -9.92 18.56
CA THR A 57 -12.72 -10.91 18.91
C THR A 57 -12.14 -12.29 19.23
N LYS A 58 -10.87 -12.54 18.89
CA LYS A 58 -10.17 -13.83 19.01
C LYS A 58 -10.81 -14.97 18.20
N ARG A 59 -11.57 -14.63 17.15
CA ARG A 59 -12.23 -15.60 16.28
C ARG A 59 -11.51 -15.74 14.96
N ASP A 60 -11.54 -16.95 14.41
CA ASP A 60 -11.11 -17.22 13.04
C ASP A 60 -11.90 -16.35 12.06
N THR A 61 -11.19 -15.80 11.08
CA THR A 61 -11.74 -14.89 10.07
C THR A 61 -11.14 -15.14 8.70
N VAL A 62 -11.94 -14.89 7.67
CA VAL A 62 -11.52 -14.82 6.28
C VAL A 62 -11.98 -13.47 5.74
N GLN A 63 -11.04 -12.64 5.29
CA GLN A 63 -11.34 -11.33 4.70
C GLN A 63 -10.93 -11.32 3.23
N SER A 64 -11.83 -10.88 2.36
CA SER A 64 -11.57 -10.66 0.93
C SER A 64 -11.38 -9.17 0.69
N LEU A 65 -10.23 -8.79 0.16
CA LEU A 65 -9.79 -7.42 -0.09
C LEU A 65 -9.45 -7.28 -1.58
N PRO A 66 -9.40 -6.07 -2.14
CA PRO A 66 -9.04 -5.92 -3.54
C PRO A 66 -7.55 -6.19 -3.78
N GLY A 67 -7.24 -6.97 -4.81
CA GLY A 67 -5.91 -7.49 -5.08
C GLY A 67 -4.87 -6.46 -5.51
N ARG A 68 -5.28 -5.40 -6.22
CA ARG A 68 -4.33 -4.48 -6.89
C ARG A 68 -3.29 -3.88 -5.94
N TRP A 69 -3.73 -3.37 -4.81
CA TRP A 69 -2.84 -2.72 -3.83
C TRP A 69 -2.30 -3.71 -2.80
N PHE A 70 -3.18 -4.57 -2.28
CA PHE A 70 -2.81 -5.53 -1.25
C PHE A 70 -1.81 -6.59 -1.73
N TYR A 71 -1.67 -6.81 -3.04
CA TYR A 71 -0.64 -7.67 -3.62
C TYR A 71 0.78 -7.28 -3.16
N HIS A 72 1.06 -5.98 -3.05
CA HIS A 72 2.37 -5.46 -2.68
C HIS A 72 2.77 -5.81 -1.23
N VAL A 73 1.84 -6.31 -0.43
CA VAL A 73 2.05 -6.70 0.95
C VAL A 73 2.60 -8.13 1.07
N ILE A 74 2.37 -8.98 0.06
CA ILE A 74 2.72 -10.42 0.09
C ILE A 74 4.19 -10.68 0.45
N PRO A 75 5.19 -9.98 -0.13
CA PRO A 75 6.60 -10.26 0.16
C PRO A 75 6.98 -10.03 1.62
N PHE A 76 6.16 -9.29 2.37
CA PHE A 76 6.42 -8.93 3.76
C PHE A 76 5.62 -9.76 4.76
N CYS A 77 4.82 -10.73 4.33
CA CYS A 77 3.93 -11.51 5.20
C CYS A 77 4.57 -12.82 5.66
N ASP A 78 4.65 -13.03 6.98
CA ASP A 78 4.90 -14.34 7.58
C ASP A 78 3.68 -14.79 8.42
N ILE A 79 3.56 -16.11 8.65
CA ILE A 79 2.54 -16.64 9.56
C ILE A 79 2.77 -16.07 10.97
N GLY A 80 1.69 -15.60 11.59
CA GLY A 80 1.70 -14.94 12.90
C GLY A 80 1.77 -13.41 12.82
N ASP A 81 2.19 -12.84 11.69
CA ASP A 81 2.17 -11.39 11.50
C ASP A 81 0.75 -10.84 11.47
N THR A 82 0.60 -9.55 11.77
CA THR A 82 -0.69 -8.88 11.74
C THR A 82 -0.75 -7.89 10.60
N ILE A 83 -1.74 -8.03 9.71
CA ILE A 83 -2.05 -7.04 8.69
C ILE A 83 -3.12 -6.10 9.25
N VAL A 84 -2.80 -4.80 9.25
CA VAL A 84 -3.69 -3.73 9.71
C VAL A 84 -3.91 -2.75 8.56
N LYS A 85 -5.17 -2.54 8.20
CA LYS A 85 -5.60 -1.47 7.32
C LYS A 85 -6.72 -0.71 8.00
N ARG A 86 -6.51 0.58 8.26
CA ARG A 86 -7.50 1.44 8.90
C ARG A 86 -8.31 2.17 7.83
N LYS A 87 -9.61 2.29 8.06
CA LYS A 87 -10.50 3.10 7.21
C LYS A 87 -10.03 4.56 7.20
N GLY A 88 -10.06 5.21 6.04
CA GLY A 88 -9.61 6.60 5.88
C GLY A 88 -8.08 6.79 5.87
N VAL A 89 -7.29 5.73 5.99
CA VAL A 89 -5.82 5.80 5.96
C VAL A 89 -5.31 5.06 4.72
N PRO A 90 -4.53 5.70 3.83
CA PRO A 90 -4.04 5.09 2.59
C PRO A 90 -2.77 4.23 2.82
N ILE A 91 -2.67 3.55 3.96
CA ILE A 91 -1.51 2.75 4.36
C ILE A 91 -2.00 1.38 4.85
N ILE A 92 -1.37 0.32 4.36
CA ILE A 92 -1.47 -1.03 4.92
C ILE A 92 -0.22 -1.27 5.78
N GLU A 93 -0.41 -1.61 7.04
CA GLU A 93 0.66 -1.90 7.99
C GLU A 93 0.80 -3.43 8.14
N VAL A 94 2.01 -3.95 8.02
CA VAL A 94 2.35 -5.34 8.37
C VAL A 94 3.18 -5.31 9.65
N HIS A 95 2.57 -5.74 10.75
CA HIS A 95 3.22 -5.82 12.05
C HIS A 95 3.86 -7.20 12.18
N LYS A 96 5.18 -7.20 12.32
CA LYS A 96 6.01 -8.38 12.23
C LYS A 96 6.21 -9.03 13.60
N THR A 97 6.06 -10.34 13.67
CA THR A 97 6.41 -11.16 14.84
C THR A 97 7.93 -11.32 14.98
N LYS A 98 8.65 -11.31 13.86
CA LYS A 98 10.11 -11.34 13.78
C LYS A 98 10.58 -10.15 12.96
N LYS A 99 11.68 -9.53 13.37
CA LYS A 99 12.22 -8.39 12.62
C LYS A 99 12.52 -8.75 11.17
N MET A 100 12.21 -7.82 10.27
CA MET A 100 12.56 -7.86 8.86
C MET A 100 13.16 -6.50 8.53
N PHE A 101 14.31 -6.45 7.86
CA PHE A 101 15.03 -5.20 7.58
C PHE A 101 15.25 -4.32 8.83
N ASP A 102 15.62 -4.95 9.95
CA ASP A 102 15.76 -4.33 11.29
C ASP A 102 14.52 -3.63 11.86
N THR A 103 13.36 -3.72 11.20
CA THR A 103 12.08 -3.18 11.65
C THR A 103 11.11 -4.28 12.07
N THR A 104 10.13 -3.90 12.89
CA THR A 104 8.99 -4.76 13.29
C THR A 104 7.70 -4.35 12.59
N ARG A 105 7.78 -3.39 11.66
CA ARG A 105 6.63 -2.85 10.93
C ARG A 105 7.05 -2.46 9.53
N ILE A 106 6.26 -2.90 8.55
CA ILE A 106 6.35 -2.49 7.15
C ILE A 106 5.07 -1.76 6.77
N ASP A 107 5.20 -0.56 6.23
CA ASP A 107 4.09 0.25 5.75
C ASP A 107 4.09 0.24 4.22
N VAL A 108 2.96 -0.15 3.62
CA VAL A 108 2.71 -0.09 2.18
C VAL A 108 1.65 0.97 1.93
N GLU A 109 2.08 2.13 1.45
CA GLU A 109 1.22 3.28 1.15
C GLU A 109 0.80 3.28 -0.33
N LEU A 110 -0.41 3.76 -0.61
CA LEU A 110 -0.88 4.08 -1.95
C LEU A 110 -1.26 5.55 -2.02
N ASN A 111 -0.57 6.32 -2.85
CA ASN A 111 -0.94 7.71 -3.13
C ASN A 111 -1.35 7.92 -4.59
N CYS A 112 -1.51 9.17 -5.02
CA CYS A 112 -1.98 9.49 -6.36
C CYS A 112 -0.97 9.19 -7.48
N ILE A 113 0.29 8.96 -7.13
CA ILE A 113 1.40 8.78 -8.07
C ILE A 113 1.78 7.30 -8.14
N ASP A 114 2.03 6.67 -6.99
CA ASP A 114 2.53 5.29 -6.93
C ASP A 114 2.34 4.66 -5.53
N TYR A 115 2.88 3.46 -5.37
CA TYR A 115 3.04 2.75 -4.11
C TYR A 115 4.37 3.09 -3.44
N PHE A 116 4.36 3.15 -2.11
CA PHE A 116 5.55 3.40 -1.32
C PHE A 116 5.68 2.33 -0.23
N ILE A 117 6.91 1.88 0.01
CA ILE A 117 7.23 0.91 1.07
C ILE A 117 8.11 1.63 2.09
N ASN A 118 7.61 1.80 3.32
CA ASN A 118 8.22 2.61 4.36
C ASN A 118 8.67 4.01 3.87
N GLY A 119 7.82 4.65 3.06
CA GLY A 119 8.08 5.97 2.48
C GLY A 119 9.09 6.01 1.33
N LYS A 120 9.58 4.86 0.86
CA LYS A 120 10.43 4.74 -0.33
C LYS A 120 9.59 4.37 -1.54
N THR A 121 9.95 4.90 -2.71
CA THR A 121 9.44 4.36 -3.98
C THR A 121 9.85 2.89 -4.13
N ILE A 122 9.21 2.15 -5.03
CA ILE A 122 9.55 0.73 -5.29
C ILE A 122 11.02 0.60 -5.73
N GLU A 123 11.53 1.50 -6.57
CA GLU A 123 12.93 1.51 -7.00
C GLU A 123 13.89 1.68 -5.81
N GLN A 124 13.67 2.72 -5.00
CA GLN A 124 14.48 2.97 -3.80
C GLN A 124 14.39 1.85 -2.76
N TRP A 125 13.25 1.15 -2.70
CA TRP A 125 13.07 0.00 -1.84
C TRP A 125 13.91 -1.19 -2.32
N ASN A 126 13.89 -1.48 -3.62
CA ASN A 126 14.69 -2.57 -4.20
C ASN A 126 16.19 -2.34 -4.00
N GLU A 127 16.68 -1.10 -4.21
CA GLU A 127 18.07 -0.73 -3.92
C GLU A 127 18.42 -0.95 -2.45
N PHE A 128 17.50 -0.59 -1.55
CA PHE A 128 17.67 -0.82 -0.12
C PHE A 128 17.76 -2.32 0.19
N GLU A 129 16.84 -3.14 -0.32
CA GLU A 129 16.83 -4.60 -0.12
C GLU A 129 18.14 -5.25 -0.60
N GLU A 130 18.61 -4.88 -1.79
CA GLU A 130 19.86 -5.37 -2.35
C GLU A 130 21.06 -4.98 -1.47
N SER A 131 21.14 -3.72 -1.06
CA SER A 131 22.19 -3.24 -0.16
C SER A 131 22.17 -3.93 1.21
N TYR A 132 20.98 -4.22 1.73
CA TYR A 132 20.78 -4.88 3.01
C TYR A 132 21.25 -6.34 2.95
N GLY A 133 20.88 -7.06 1.90
CA GLY A 133 21.35 -8.42 1.65
C GLY A 133 22.88 -8.47 1.57
N ASN A 134 23.50 -7.60 0.77
CA ASN A 134 24.96 -7.54 0.62
C ASN A 134 25.68 -7.25 1.95
N ASN A 135 25.10 -6.43 2.82
CA ASN A 135 25.65 -6.14 4.16
C ASN A 135 25.54 -7.31 5.15
N ILE A 136 24.55 -8.19 4.99
CA ILE A 136 24.43 -9.41 5.81
C ILE A 136 25.47 -10.45 5.40
N TYR A 137 25.68 -10.65 4.10
CA TYR A 137 26.61 -11.67 3.60
C TYR A 137 28.09 -11.27 3.62
N SER A 138 28.39 -10.00 3.94
CA SER A 138 29.76 -9.49 4.07
C SER A 138 30.28 -9.45 5.52
N LYS A 139 29.49 -9.90 6.49
CA LYS A 139 29.86 -10.07 7.90
C LYS A 139 30.04 -11.53 8.27
#